data_AF-A0A8S0VJ36-F1
#
_entry.id   AF-A0A8S0VJ36-F1
#
_cell.length_a   1.000
_cell.length_b   1.000
_cell.length_c   1.000
_cell.angle_alpha   90.00
_cell.angle_beta   90.00
_cell.angle_gamma   90.00
#
_symmetry.space_group_name_H-M   'P 1'
#
loop_
_entity.id
_entity.type
_entity.pdbx_description
1 polymer ?
#
loop_
_entity_poly.entity_id
_entity_poly.type
_entity_poly.pdbx_seq_one_letter_code
_entity_poly.pdbx_strand_id
1 'polypeptide(L)' 'RFYLIGSNRNKRLFRVLKIDRMEPSDLNISGDPVVYPPQEVRSLLQRIAKGNRVTGGLNFVAKVYGIV' A
#
# COMPACT_ATOMS: atom_id res chain seq x y z
N ARG A 1 9.28 -0.20 5.32
CA ARG A 1 8.19 -0.81 4.51
C ARG A 1 7.27 0.29 4.01
N PHE A 2 6.88 0.24 2.75
CA PHE A 2 5.93 1.15 2.14
C PHE A 2 4.81 0.37 1.46
N TYR A 3 3.62 0.95 1.45
CA TYR A 3 2.46 0.44 0.73
C TYR A 3 2.07 1.49 -0.30
N LEU A 4 2.04 1.09 -1.56
CA LEU A 4 1.62 1.93 -2.67
C LEU A 4 0.27 1.44 -3.17
N ILE A 5 -0.66 2.37 -3.30
CA ILE A 5 -2.05 2.08 -3.67
C ILE A 5 -2.29 2.66 -5.06
N GLY A 6 -2.28 1.78 -6.06
CA GLY A 6 -2.60 2.14 -7.43
C GLY A 6 -4.11 2.11 -7.64
N SER A 7 -4.64 3.06 -8.40
CA SER A 7 -6.06 3.09 -8.77
C SER A 7 -6.25 3.38 -10.24
N ASN A 8 -7.33 2.87 -10.84
CA ASN A 8 -7.76 3.33 -12.16
C ASN A 8 -8.24 4.79 -12.14
N ARG A 9 -8.43 5.39 -13.33
CA ARG A 9 -8.86 6.79 -13.50
C ARG A 9 -10.11 7.15 -12.71
N ASN A 10 -11.03 6.19 -12.58
CA ASN A 10 -12.32 6.38 -11.91
C ASN A 10 -12.29 6.05 -10.41
N LYS A 11 -11.13 5.67 -9.84
CA LYS A 11 -10.96 5.27 -8.43
C LYS A 11 -11.96 4.19 -7.98
N ARG A 12 -12.23 3.21 -8.84
CA ARG A 12 -13.13 2.09 -8.55
C ARG A 12 -12.39 0.78 -8.30
N LEU A 13 -11.20 0.65 -8.89
CA LEU A 13 -10.38 -0.55 -8.81
C LEU A 13 -9.02 -0.16 -8.25
N PHE A 14 -8.61 -0.83 -7.18
CA PHE A 14 -7.38 -0.57 -6.48
C PHE A 14 -6.49 -1.81 -6.46
N ARG A 15 -5.18 -1.60 -6.57
CA ARG A 15 -4.16 -2.63 -6.35
C ARG A 15 -3.17 -2.15 -5.30
N VAL A 16 -2.62 -3.09 -4.54
CA VAL A 16 -1.67 -2.81 -3.48
C VAL A 16 -0.30 -3.36 -3.86
N LEU A 17 0.72 -2.52 -3.71
CA LEU A 17 2.11 -2.86 -3.93
C LEU A 17 2.85 -2.65 -2.60
N LYS A 18 3.51 -3.69 -2.11
CA LYS A 18 4.35 -3.61 -0.91
C LYS A 18 5.80 -3.46 -1.34
N ILE A 19 6.46 -2.47 -0.78
CA ILE A 19 7.89 -2.24 -0.96
C ILE A 19 8.55 -2.45 0.40
N ASP A 20 9.44 -3.43 0.48
CA ASP A 20 10.29 -3.69 1.64
C ASP A 20 11.73 -3.30 1.31
N ARG A 21 12.33 -2.54 2.23
CA ARG A 21 13.68 -1.97 2.12
C ARG A 21 14.32 -1.91 3.51
N MET A 22 14.05 -2.93 4.33
CA MET A 22 14.63 -3.04 5.67
C MET A 22 16.14 -3.19 5.59
N GLU A 23 16.64 -3.93 4.59
CA GLU A 23 18.05 -3.99 4.28
C GLU A 23 18.43 -2.95 3.22
N PRO A 24 19.50 -2.15 3.40
CA PRO A 24 19.88 -1.11 2.44
C PRO A 24 20.16 -1.64 1.03
N SER A 25 20.68 -2.86 0.95
CA SER A 25 21.12 -3.52 -0.28
C SER A 25 19.99 -4.28 -0.99
N ASP A 26 18.90 -4.61 -0.28
CA ASP A 26 17.83 -5.44 -0.81
C ASP A 26 16.51 -4.66 -0.92
N LEU A 27 16.06 -4.53 -2.16
CA LEU A 27 14.75 -3.98 -2.49
C LEU A 27 13.80 -5.12 -2.84
N ASN A 28 12.89 -5.45 -1.94
CA ASN A 28 11.85 -6.44 -2.21
C ASN A 28 10.52 -5.76 -2.55
N ILE A 29 10.01 -6.04 -3.74
CA ILE A 29 8.74 -5.50 -4.22
C ILE A 29 7.78 -6.65 -4.45
N SER A 30 6.64 -6.64 -3.76
CA SER A 30 5.58 -7.63 -3.96
C SER A 30 4.25 -6.97 -4.27
N GLY A 31 3.62 -7.42 -5.36
CA GLY A 31 2.28 -7.00 -5.76
C GLY A 31 1.22 -7.97 -5.23
N ASP A 32 0.12 -7.43 -4.72
CA ASP A 32 -1.07 -8.22 -4.45
C ASP A 32 -1.83 -8.48 -5.77
N PRO A 33 -2.10 -9.76 -6.15
CA PRO A 33 -2.85 -10.05 -7.37
C PRO A 33 -4.32 -9.61 -7.28
N VAL A 34 -4.85 -9.37 -6.08
CA VAL A 34 -6.25 -9.01 -5.86
C VAL A 34 -6.52 -7.56 -6.27
N VAL A 35 -7.65 -7.36 -6.95
CA VAL A 35 -8.18 -6.03 -7.27
C VAL A 35 -9.28 -5.70 -6.27
N TYR A 36 -9.06 -4.65 -5.50
CA TYR A 36 -9.96 -4.25 -4.43
C TYR A 36 -10.93 -3.15 -4.88
N PRO A 37 -12.23 -3.23 -4.53
CA PRO A 37 -13.13 -2.08 -4.56
C PRO A 37 -12.77 -1.05 -3.46
N PRO A 38 -13.33 0.18 -3.52
CA PRO A 38 -12.93 1.28 -2.63
C PRO A 38 -13.09 0.98 -1.14
N GLN A 39 -14.14 0.26 -0.76
CA GLN A 39 -14.39 -0.07 0.65
C GLN A 39 -13.42 -1.14 1.17
N GLU A 40 -13.11 -2.13 0.35
CA GLU A 40 -12.20 -3.21 0.74
C GLU A 40 -10.76 -2.72 0.86
N VAL A 41 -10.27 -1.88 -0.05
CA VAL A 41 -8.93 -1.31 0.09
C VAL A 41 -8.82 -0.48 1.36
N ARG A 42 -9.88 0.28 1.73
CA ARG A 42 -9.92 1.03 2.99
C ARG A 42 -9.85 0.09 4.20
N SER A 43 -10.65 -0.98 4.20
CA SER A 43 -10.65 -1.99 5.26
C SER A 43 -9.28 -2.68 5.38
N LEU A 44 -8.66 -3.04 4.26
CA LEU A 44 -7.31 -3.61 4.20
C LEU A 44 -6.28 -2.68 4.86
N LEU A 45 -6.25 -1.40 4.46
CA LEU A 45 -5.34 -0.41 5.04
C LEU A 45 -5.58 -0.21 6.55
N GLN A 46 -6.83 -0.24 7.01
CA GLN A 46 -7.15 -0.17 8.43
C GLN A 46 -6.62 -1.38 9.21
N ARG A 47 -6.75 -2.59 8.66
CA ARG A 47 -6.21 -3.81 9.28
C ARG A 47 -4.68 -3.76 9.35
N ILE A 48 -4.03 -3.28 8.30
CA ILE A 48 -2.57 -3.06 8.28
C ILE A 48 -2.17 -2.02 9.35
N ALA A 49 -2.87 -0.89 9.43
CA ALA A 49 -2.61 0.14 10.43
C ALA A 49 -2.76 -0.39 11.86
N LYS A 50 -3.83 -1.15 12.12
CA LYS A 50 -4.06 -1.78 13.42
C LYS A 50 -2.98 -2.80 13.78
N GLY A 51 -2.57 -3.63 12.81
CA GLY A 51 -1.49 -4.61 13.01
C GLY A 51 -0.13 -3.98 13.30
N ASN A 52 0.12 -2.76 12.79
CA ASN A 52 1.36 -2.01 13.00
C ASN A 52 1.25 -0.96 14.11
N ARG A 53 0.21 -1.00 14.96
CA ARG A 53 -0.04 0.06 15.96
C ARG A 53 1.14 0.29 16.90
N VAL A 54 1.89 -0.75 17.24
CA VAL A 54 3.08 -0.67 18.13
C VAL A 54 4.22 0.12 17.48
N THR A 55 4.31 0.14 16.14
CA THR A 55 5.34 0.86 15.37
C THR A 55 4.82 2.18 14.79
N GLY A 56 3.70 2.70 15.30
CA GLY A 56 3.09 3.95 14.85
C GLY A 56 2.01 3.81 13.77
N GLY A 57 1.63 2.58 13.42
CA GLY A 57 0.51 2.30 12.52
C GLY A 57 0.86 2.46 11.04
N LEU A 58 -0.06 3.05 10.28
CA LEU A 58 0.11 3.34 8.85
C LEU A 58 0.00 4.86 8.63
N ASN A 59 1.04 5.45 8.07
CA ASN A 59 1.11 6.88 7.81
C ASN A 59 1.02 7.18 6.31
N PHE A 60 0.28 8.23 5.98
CA PHE A 60 0.25 8.74 4.61
C PHE A 60 1.55 9.49 4.31
N VAL A 61 2.20 9.13 3.21
CA VAL A 61 3.47 9.75 2.79
C VAL A 61 3.23 10.78 1.70
N ALA A 62 2.63 10.36 0.58
CA ALA A 62 2.38 11.23 -0.56
C ALA A 62 1.29 10.67 -1.47
N LYS A 63 0.74 11.53 -2.30
CA LYS A 63 -0.09 11.17 -3.45
C LYS A 63 0.70 11.48 -4.71
N VAL A 64 0.90 10.46 -5.54
CA VAL A 64 1.69 10.54 -6.76
C VAL A 64 0.87 10.08 -7.97
N TYR A 65 1.34 10.40 -9.17
CA TYR A 65 0.70 10.03 -10.45
C TYR A 65 1.52 9.01 -11.25
N GLY A 66 2.71 8.65 -10.76
CA GLY A 66 3.60 7.69 -11.38
C GLY A 66 4.74 7.31 -10.44
N ILE A 67 5.47 6.28 -10.83
CA ILE A 67 6.72 5.83 -10.21
C ILE A 67 7.71 5.72 -11.37
N VAL A 68 8.94 6.22 -11.17
CA VAL A 68 10.02 6.24 -12.15
C VAL A 68 11.19 5.44 -11.60
#